data_AF-A0AAV4A017-F1
#
_entry.id   AF-A0AAV4A017-F1
#
_cell.length_a   1.000
_cell.length_b   1.000
_cell.length_c   1.000
_cell.angle_alpha   90.00
_cell.angle_beta   90.00
_cell.angle_gamma   90.00
#
_symmetry.space_group_name_H-M   'P 1'
#
loop_
_entity.id
_entity.type
_entity.pdbx_description
1 polymer ?
#
loop_
_entity_poly.entity_id
_entity_poly.type
_entity_poly.pdbx_seq_one_letter_code
_entity_poly.pdbx_strand_id
1 'polypeptide(L)'
;MLQYIFLASVILSVAMATTDPEAAMCSDRCAAWDELNRQCVEEKGCWAMNGGEYNETVRDCIMQCWPIAAPCHNACHVAFTFCDKACPFNGQDESCFHTCYEDKFEEIKPQLPSQTVQAVQTQ
;
A
#
# COMPACT_ATOMS: atom_id res chain seq x y z
N MET A 1 0.33 -51.32 0.72
CA MET A 1 0.84 -50.58 1.91
C MET A 1 1.88 -49.61 1.37
N LEU A 2 1.52 -48.52 0.70
CA LEU A 2 0.86 -47.30 1.21
C LEU A 2 1.39 -46.86 2.58
N GLN A 3 1.80 -45.59 2.65
CA GLN A 3 2.02 -44.75 3.84
C GLN A 3 3.42 -44.76 4.46
N TYR A 4 4.32 -43.97 3.87
CA TYR A 4 5.20 -43.07 4.63
C TYR A 4 5.26 -41.74 3.83
N ILE A 5 4.35 -40.80 4.13
CA ILE A 5 4.65 -39.60 4.93
C ILE A 5 5.71 -38.78 4.18
N PHE A 6 5.34 -37.96 3.18
CA PHE A 6 4.86 -36.58 3.39
C PHE A 6 5.53 -35.97 4.63
N LEU A 7 6.67 -35.29 4.47
CA LEU A 7 7.00 -34.07 5.22
C LEU A 7 8.40 -33.56 4.85
N ALA A 8 8.47 -32.24 4.70
CA ALA A 8 9.65 -31.43 4.91
C ALA A 8 10.75 -31.49 3.84
N SER A 9 10.44 -31.01 2.63
CA SER A 9 11.46 -30.30 1.83
C SER A 9 10.84 -29.17 1.01
N VAL A 10 9.87 -28.46 1.57
CA VAL A 10 9.62 -27.08 1.13
C VAL A 10 10.66 -26.23 1.85
N ILE A 11 11.89 -26.29 1.37
CA ILE A 11 12.83 -25.20 1.61
C ILE A 11 12.29 -24.08 0.73
N LEU A 12 11.35 -23.32 1.29
CA LEU A 12 11.03 -21.97 0.85
C LEU A 12 12.36 -21.21 0.90
N SER A 13 13.05 -21.15 -0.25
CA SER A 13 14.00 -20.10 -0.53
C SER A 13 13.18 -18.81 -0.56
N VAL A 14 13.01 -18.23 0.63
CA VAL A 14 12.51 -16.87 0.80
C VAL A 14 13.55 -16.00 0.13
N ALA A 15 13.29 -15.65 -1.13
CA ALA A 15 13.97 -14.56 -1.79
C ALA A 15 13.71 -13.35 -0.89
N MET A 16 14.75 -12.94 -0.14
CA MET A 16 14.78 -11.63 0.48
C MET A 16 14.86 -10.63 -0.67
N ALA A 17 13.70 -10.36 -1.30
CA ALA A 17 13.50 -9.08 -1.94
C ALA A 17 13.84 -8.05 -0.86
N THR A 18 14.76 -7.15 -1.16
CA THR A 18 15.02 -5.96 -0.35
C THR A 18 13.78 -5.07 -0.47
N THR A 19 12.66 -5.53 0.09
CA THR A 19 11.42 -4.79 0.12
C THR A 19 11.67 -3.66 1.10
N ASP A 20 11.60 -2.43 0.60
CA ASP A 20 11.60 -1.25 1.45
C ASP A 20 10.56 -1.46 2.56
N PRO A 21 10.96 -1.50 3.85
CA PRO A 21 10.07 -1.85 4.95
C PRO A 21 8.94 -0.83 5.10
N GLU A 22 9.19 0.44 4.74
CA GLU A 22 8.16 1.46 4.70
C GLU A 22 7.15 1.14 3.60
N ALA A 23 7.63 0.85 2.38
CA ALA A 23 6.75 0.53 1.26
C ALA A 23 5.86 -0.69 1.52
N ALA A 24 6.41 -1.74 2.13
CA ALA A 24 5.64 -2.93 2.51
C ALA A 24 4.55 -2.59 3.54
N MET A 25 4.91 -1.83 4.59
CA MET A 25 3.96 -1.44 5.63
C MET A 25 2.87 -0.51 5.11
N CYS A 26 3.23 0.48 4.28
CA CYS A 26 2.27 1.39 3.67
C CYS A 26 1.33 0.68 2.71
N SER A 27 1.83 -0.26 1.90
CA SER A 27 0.98 -1.04 0.99
C SER A 27 -0.10 -1.82 1.73
N ASP A 28 0.22 -2.42 2.88
CA ASP A 28 -0.75 -3.17 3.67
C ASP A 28 -1.78 -2.23 4.34
N ARG A 29 -1.31 -1.12 4.93
CA ARG A 29 -2.17 -0.19 5.67
C ARG A 29 -3.04 0.69 4.76
N CYS A 30 -2.57 0.96 3.55
CA CYS A 30 -3.28 1.76 2.55
C CYS A 30 -4.03 0.94 1.50
N ALA A 31 -4.10 -0.39 1.64
CA ALA A 31 -4.73 -1.29 0.67
C ALA A 31 -6.13 -0.85 0.21
N ALA A 32 -6.96 -0.32 1.12
CA ALA A 32 -8.30 0.17 0.77
C ALA A 32 -8.28 1.43 -0.12
N TRP A 33 -7.31 2.33 0.07
CA TRP A 33 -7.12 3.50 -0.79
C TRP A 33 -6.47 3.12 -2.12
N ASP A 34 -5.52 2.17 -2.09
CA ASP A 34 -4.87 1.65 -3.28
C ASP A 34 -5.88 0.95 -4.20
N GLU A 35 -6.85 0.25 -3.62
CA GLU A 35 -7.97 -0.34 -4.35
C GLU A 35 -8.87 0.72 -5.02
N LEU A 36 -9.19 1.81 -4.32
CA LEU A 36 -9.95 2.93 -4.93
C LEU A 36 -9.14 3.62 -6.04
N ASN A 37 -7.83 3.80 -5.83
CA ASN A 37 -6.94 4.33 -6.86
C ASN A 37 -6.90 3.40 -8.07
N ARG A 38 -6.79 2.08 -7.87
CA ARG A 38 -6.83 1.08 -8.94
C ARG A 38 -8.14 1.15 -9.73
N GLN A 39 -9.28 1.22 -9.04
CA GLN A 39 -10.59 1.40 -9.67
C GLN A 39 -10.64 2.67 -10.54
N CYS A 40 -10.16 3.81 -10.03
CA CYS A 40 -10.07 5.04 -10.82
C CYS A 40 -9.20 4.88 -12.07
N VAL A 41 -8.04 4.21 -11.96
CA VAL A 41 -7.13 3.97 -13.09
C VAL A 41 -7.79 3.10 -14.16
N GLU A 42 -8.55 2.09 -13.72
CA GLU A 42 -9.31 1.20 -14.60
C GLU A 42 -10.47 1.92 -15.29
N GLU A 43 -11.25 2.72 -14.56
CA GLU A 43 -12.36 3.51 -15.12
C GLU A 43 -11.87 4.54 -16.14
N LYS A 44 -10.70 5.15 -15.91
CA LYS A 44 -10.06 6.07 -16.86
C LYS A 44 -9.45 5.34 -18.06
N GLY A 45 -9.33 4.02 -18.02
CA GLY A 45 -8.73 3.23 -19.08
C GLY A 45 -7.26 3.57 -19.34
N CYS A 46 -6.50 3.99 -18.32
CA CYS A 46 -5.13 4.48 -18.50
C CYS A 46 -4.22 3.45 -19.21
N TRP A 47 -4.38 2.16 -18.88
CA TRP A 47 -3.59 1.08 -19.50
C TRP A 47 -3.97 0.80 -20.96
N ALA A 48 -5.14 1.25 -21.43
CA ALA A 48 -5.55 1.07 -22.82
C ALA A 48 -4.95 2.11 -23.78
N MET A 49 -4.34 3.19 -23.26
CA MET A 49 -3.94 4.36 -24.06
C MET A 49 -2.72 4.12 -24.98
N ASN A 50 -1.93 3.07 -24.75
CA ASN A 50 -0.75 2.73 -25.56
C ASN A 50 -0.55 1.21 -25.72
N GLY A 51 -1.61 0.47 -26.02
CA GLY A 51 -1.53 -0.99 -26.20
C GLY A 51 -1.09 -1.76 -24.95
N GLY A 52 -1.23 -1.18 -23.75
CA GLY A 52 -0.79 -1.77 -22.48
C GLY A 52 0.63 -1.40 -22.03
N GLU A 53 1.40 -0.67 -22.83
CA GLU A 53 2.77 -0.29 -22.47
C GLU A 53 2.81 0.97 -21.59
N TYR A 54 3.57 0.90 -20.49
CA TYR A 54 3.81 2.03 -19.61
C TYR A 54 4.69 3.09 -20.31
N ASN A 55 4.18 4.32 -20.40
CA ASN A 55 4.88 5.48 -20.95
C ASN A 55 4.46 6.76 -20.22
N GLU A 56 4.92 7.93 -20.67
CA GLU A 56 4.56 9.23 -20.08
C GLU A 56 3.05 9.49 -20.08
N THR A 57 2.34 9.16 -21.16
CA THR A 57 0.88 9.31 -21.25
C THR A 57 0.14 8.42 -20.24
N VAL A 58 0.55 7.16 -20.10
CA VAL A 58 -0.01 6.22 -19.12
C VAL A 58 0.28 6.69 -17.70
N ARG A 59 1.52 7.14 -17.44
CA ARG A 59 1.92 7.73 -16.15
C ARG A 59 1.05 8.94 -15.81
N ASP A 60 0.91 9.89 -16.72
CA ASP A 60 0.16 11.13 -16.49
C ASP A 60 -1.33 10.84 -16.27
N CYS A 61 -1.88 9.81 -16.92
CA CYS A 61 -3.24 9.32 -16.65
C CYS A 61 -3.36 8.74 -15.23
N ILE A 62 -2.45 7.85 -14.83
CA ILE A 62 -2.43 7.23 -13.49
C ILE A 62 -2.28 8.31 -12.40
N MET A 63 -1.45 9.32 -12.63
CA MET A 63 -1.22 10.42 -11.69
C MET A 63 -2.48 11.24 -11.39
N GLN A 64 -3.51 11.19 -12.23
CA GLN A 64 -4.81 11.82 -11.93
C GLN A 64 -5.60 11.09 -10.84
N CYS A 65 -5.37 9.80 -10.66
CA CYS A 65 -5.99 8.98 -9.62
C CYS A 65 -5.19 8.99 -8.32
N TRP A 66 -3.89 9.28 -8.39
CA TRP A 66 -2.99 9.33 -7.24
C TRP A 66 -3.51 10.13 -6.04
N PRO A 67 -4.23 11.26 -6.18
CA PRO A 67 -4.83 11.97 -5.05
C PRO A 67 -5.78 11.15 -4.17
N ILE A 68 -6.29 10.01 -4.67
CA ILE A 68 -7.09 9.05 -3.88
C ILE A 68 -6.22 8.38 -2.82
N ALA A 69 -5.06 7.84 -3.20
CA ALA A 69 -4.18 7.08 -2.30
C ALA A 69 -3.11 7.92 -1.60
N ALA A 70 -2.69 9.03 -2.21
CA ALA A 70 -1.63 9.89 -1.70
C ALA A 70 -1.81 10.32 -0.22
N PRO A 71 -3.01 10.69 0.25
CA PRO A 71 -3.18 11.07 1.65
C PRO A 71 -2.84 9.94 2.63
N CYS A 72 -3.19 8.69 2.30
CA CYS A 72 -2.88 7.54 3.15
C CYS A 72 -1.39 7.24 3.16
N HIS A 73 -0.74 7.21 1.98
CA HIS A 73 0.70 6.98 1.87
C HIS A 73 1.50 8.07 2.59
N ASN A 74 1.07 9.33 2.50
CA ASN A 74 1.69 10.42 3.25
C ASN A 74 1.53 10.24 4.77
N ALA A 75 0.34 9.86 5.25
CA ALA A 75 0.12 9.52 6.66
C ALA A 75 1.02 8.37 7.11
N CYS A 76 1.15 7.31 6.29
CA CYS A 76 2.03 6.19 6.56
C CYS A 76 3.50 6.63 6.67
N HIS A 77 4.01 7.39 5.70
CA HIS A 77 5.37 7.92 5.70
C HIS A 77 5.67 8.76 6.95
N VAL A 78 4.72 9.63 7.33
CA VAL A 78 4.85 10.48 8.53
C VAL A 78 4.91 9.63 9.80
N ALA A 79 4.02 8.64 9.94
CA ALA A 79 4.02 7.73 11.10
C ALA A 79 5.30 6.90 11.16
N PHE A 80 5.72 6.33 10.03
CA PHE A 80 6.94 5.52 9.91
C PHE A 80 8.17 6.32 10.31
N THR A 81 8.38 7.49 9.68
CA THR A 81 9.54 8.36 9.96
C THR A 81 9.55 8.88 11.41
N PHE A 82 8.37 9.14 11.99
CA PHE A 82 8.26 9.54 13.39
C PHE A 82 8.70 8.40 14.32
N CYS A 83 8.18 7.19 14.09
CA CYS A 83 8.44 6.04 14.95
C CYS A 83 9.83 5.43 14.77
N ASP A 84 10.41 5.50 13.57
CA ASP A 84 11.81 5.11 13.33
C ASP A 84 12.77 5.95 14.18
N LYS A 85 12.46 7.25 14.35
CA LYS A 85 13.24 8.15 15.21
C LYS A 85 12.92 8.00 16.70
N ALA A 86 11.66 7.75 17.05
CA ALA A 86 11.22 7.63 18.43
C ALA A 86 11.59 6.29 19.07
N CYS A 87 11.67 5.23 18.26
CA CYS A 87 12.05 3.88 18.66
C CYS A 87 13.36 3.48 17.95
N PRO A 88 14.51 4.05 18.33
CA PRO A 88 15.79 3.66 17.74
C PRO A 88 16.01 2.15 17.96
N PHE A 89 16.39 1.46 16.87
CA PHE A 89 16.65 0.02 16.89
C PHE A 89 17.87 -0.28 17.77
N ASN A 90 17.61 -0.54 19.06
CA ASN A 90 18.62 -0.92 20.05
C ASN A 90 18.77 -2.45 20.15
N GLY A 91 18.22 -3.19 19.18
CA GLY A 91 18.31 -4.64 19.09
C GLY A 91 17.40 -5.46 20.00
N GLN A 92 16.41 -4.85 20.68
CA GLN A 92 15.57 -5.58 21.65
C GLN A 92 14.07 -5.29 21.64
N ASP A 93 13.57 -4.33 20.84
CA ASP A 93 12.16 -3.96 20.98
C ASP A 93 11.49 -3.52 19.66
N GLU A 94 11.23 -4.48 18.78
CA GLU A 94 10.33 -4.28 17.63
C GLU A 94 8.92 -3.84 18.08
N SER A 95 8.51 -4.19 19.32
CA SER A 95 7.20 -3.84 19.85
C SER A 95 7.03 -2.33 20.08
N CYS A 96 8.12 -1.61 20.38
CA CYS A 96 8.11 -0.14 20.44
C CYS A 96 7.67 0.45 19.10
N PHE A 97 8.35 0.06 18.02
CA PHE A 97 8.09 0.63 16.69
C PHE A 97 6.66 0.33 16.25
N HIS A 98 6.22 -0.92 16.36
CA HIS A 98 4.89 -1.32 15.92
C HIS A 98 3.78 -0.59 16.70
N THR A 99 3.90 -0.51 18.03
CA THR A 99 2.91 0.19 18.86
C THR A 99 2.88 1.69 18.54
N CYS A 100 4.06 2.32 18.46
CA CYS A 100 4.18 3.72 18.08
C CYS A 100 3.52 3.98 16.72
N TYR A 101 3.81 3.13 15.74
CA TYR A 101 3.31 3.29 14.38
C TYR A 101 1.78 3.17 14.33
N GLU A 102 1.20 2.16 14.99
CA GLU A 102 -0.26 1.97 15.02
C GLU A 102 -0.97 3.16 15.65
N ASP A 103 -0.50 3.62 16.81
CA ASP A 103 -1.05 4.79 17.49
C ASP A 103 -0.93 6.04 16.61
N LYS A 104 0.26 6.28 16.05
CA LYS A 104 0.52 7.49 15.27
C LYS A 104 -0.23 7.48 13.95
N PHE A 105 -0.33 6.34 13.30
CA PHE A 105 -1.07 6.19 12.06
C PHE A 105 -2.57 6.40 12.31
N GLU A 106 -3.17 5.77 13.32
CA GLU A 106 -4.60 5.98 13.61
C GLU A 106 -4.93 7.42 14.02
N GLU A 107 -3.97 8.17 14.61
CA GLU A 107 -4.13 9.61 14.88
C GLU A 107 -4.26 10.46 13.60
N ILE A 108 -3.50 10.13 12.56
CA ILE A 108 -3.35 10.98 11.35
C ILE A 108 -3.94 10.36 10.08
N LYS A 109 -4.44 9.13 10.18
CA LYS A 109 -5.01 8.37 9.06
C LYS A 109 -6.20 9.14 8.50
N PRO A 110 -6.22 9.40 7.18
CA PRO A 110 -7.34 10.08 6.56
C PRO A 110 -8.59 9.19 6.62
N GLN A 111 -9.76 9.79 6.43
CA GLN A 111 -10.94 8.99 6.14
C GLN A 111 -10.84 8.41 4.73
N LEU A 112 -11.35 7.20 4.55
CA LEU A 112 -11.56 6.68 3.20
C LEU A 112 -12.48 7.65 2.45
N PRO A 113 -12.16 8.02 1.20
CA PRO A 113 -13.08 8.79 0.39
C PRO A 113 -14.40 8.05 0.31
N SER A 114 -15.46 8.61 0.92
CA SER A 114 -16.81 8.10 0.73
C SER A 114 -17.08 8.13 -0.77
N GLN A 115 -17.46 6.99 -1.36
CA GLN A 115 -18.03 6.95 -2.71
C GLN A 115 -19.34 7.75 -2.70
N THR A 116 -19.24 9.07 -2.70
CA THR A 116 -20.35 9.94 -3.04
C THR A 116 -20.43 9.85 -4.54
N VAL A 117 -21.15 8.82 -4.99
CA VAL A 117 -21.62 8.61 -6.35
C VAL A 117 -21.93 9.98 -6.95
N GLN A 118 -21.14 10.38 -7.93
CA GLN A 118 -21.48 11.48 -8.81
C GLN A 118 -22.72 11.07 -9.61
N ALA A 119 -23.90 11.19 -8.98
CA ALA A 119 -25.13 11.48 -9.68
C ALA A 119 -25.22 13.00 -9.88
N VAL A 120 -24.19 13.61 -10.46
CA VAL A 120 -24.31 14.96 -11.01
C VAL A 120 -24.87 14.79 -12.42
N GLN A 121 -26.19 14.65 -12.42
CA GLN A 121 -27.12 15.18 -13.41
C GLN A 121 -26.53 15.45 -14.79
N THR A 122 -26.74 14.49 -15.70
CA THR A 122 -27.17 14.82 -17.05
C THR A 122 -28.39 15.75 -16.97
N GLN A 123 -28.19 17.02 -17.26
CA GLN A 123 -29.19 17.92 -17.83
C GLN A 123 -28.59 18.60 -19.04
#